data_AF-A0A7X6YRM2-F1
#
_entry.id   AF-A0A7X6YRM2-F1
#
_cell.length_a   1.000
_cell.length_b   1.000
_cell.length_c   1.000
_cell.angle_alpha   90.00
_cell.angle_beta   90.00
_cell.angle_gamma   90.00
#
_symmetry.space_group_name_H-M   'P 1'
#
loop_
_entity.id
_entity.type
_entity.pdbx_description
1 polymer ?
#
loop_
_entity_poly.entity_id
_entity_poly.type
_entity_poly.pdbx_seq_one_letter_code
_entity_poly.pdbx_strand_id
1 'polypeptide(L)'
;MKYNLVALIVLDGFGYGPKYPGNAVELAKKPNFDRLIATYPNGTLNASGEAVGLPEGQMGNSEVGHLNIGAGRIVYQSLTRINKHIREKDFFQNPVFLKATDYVKQNHKKLHIMGLLSDG
;
A
#
# COMPACT_ATOMS: atom_id res chain seq x y z
N MET A 1 -26.92 -29.31 4.34
CA MET A 1 -25.56 -29.18 4.92
C MET A 1 -25.42 -27.79 5.54
N LYS A 2 -25.00 -27.68 6.81
CA LYS A 2 -24.59 -26.41 7.40
C LYS A 2 -23.10 -26.23 7.13
N TYR A 3 -22.72 -25.12 6.50
CA TYR A 3 -21.32 -24.75 6.33
C TYR A 3 -20.84 -24.02 7.58
N ASN A 4 -19.62 -24.30 8.00
CA ASN A 4 -18.94 -23.47 8.99
C ASN A 4 -18.47 -22.20 8.28
N LEU A 5 -19.13 -21.09 8.57
CA LEU A 5 -18.81 -19.80 7.97
C LEU A 5 -17.51 -19.26 8.56
N VAL A 6 -16.58 -18.91 7.69
CA VAL A 6 -15.42 -18.09 8.02
C VAL A 6 -15.63 -16.72 7.37
N ALA A 7 -15.52 -15.66 8.16
CA ALA A 7 -15.69 -14.29 7.71
C ALA A 7 -14.45 -13.47 8.06
N LEU A 8 -13.93 -12.74 7.07
CA LEU A 8 -12.98 -11.65 7.27
C LEU A 8 -13.77 -10.34 7.38
N ILE A 9 -13.60 -9.62 8.48
CA ILE A 9 -14.25 -8.33 8.73
C ILE A 9 -13.17 -7.25 8.77
N VAL A 10 -13.23 -6.30 7.83
CA VAL A 10 -12.28 -5.18 7.73
C VAL A 10 -12.95 -3.92 8.29
N LEU A 11 -12.38 -3.36 9.35
CA LEU A 11 -12.76 -2.05 9.86
C LEU A 11 -11.83 -1.01 9.21
N ASP A 12 -12.27 -0.39 8.12
CA ASP A 12 -11.43 0.53 7.35
C ASP A 12 -11.05 1.78 8.18
N GLY A 13 -9.79 2.20 8.11
CA GLY A 13 -9.25 3.30 8.91
C GLY A 13 -9.18 3.07 10.42
N PHE A 14 -9.33 1.82 10.90
CA PHE A 14 -9.32 1.47 12.32
C PHE A 14 -7.98 0.83 12.71
N GLY A 15 -7.18 1.52 13.52
CA GLY A 15 -5.84 1.04 13.93
C GLY A 15 -5.50 1.33 15.39
N TYR A 16 -4.43 0.70 15.87
CA TYR A 16 -3.84 1.01 17.16
C TYR A 16 -2.91 2.22 17.02
N GLY A 17 -3.06 3.19 17.92
CA GLY A 17 -2.29 4.44 17.92
C GLY A 17 -2.10 4.99 19.33
N PRO A 18 -1.29 6.06 19.48
CA PRO A 18 -1.05 6.68 20.79
C PRO A 18 -2.34 7.20 21.41
N LYS A 19 -2.38 7.32 22.74
CA LYS A 19 -3.49 7.99 23.43
C LYS A 19 -3.33 9.50 23.30
N TYR A 20 -4.28 10.16 22.65
CA TYR A 20 -4.35 11.62 22.53
C TYR A 20 -5.81 12.06 22.40
N PRO A 21 -6.14 13.35 22.62
CA PRO A 21 -7.52 13.83 22.62
C PRO A 21 -8.33 13.60 21.34
N GLY A 22 -7.66 13.35 20.20
CA GLY A 22 -8.30 13.06 18.91
C GLY A 22 -8.31 11.58 18.52
N ASN A 23 -7.88 10.66 19.40
CA ASN A 23 -7.93 9.23 19.11
C ASN A 23 -9.37 8.71 19.24
N ALA A 24 -10.13 8.78 18.15
CA ALA A 24 -11.52 8.35 18.12
C ALA A 24 -11.69 6.86 18.43
N VAL A 25 -10.73 6.01 18.04
CA VAL A 25 -10.76 4.57 18.33
C VAL A 25 -10.71 4.35 19.83
N GLU A 26 -9.78 4.98 20.56
CA GLU A 26 -9.67 4.84 22.02
C GLU A 26 -10.90 5.42 22.74
N LEU A 27 -11.37 6.60 22.33
CA LEU A 27 -12.44 7.33 23.01
C LEU A 27 -13.84 6.74 22.80
N ALA A 28 -14.05 5.95 21.74
CA ALA A 28 -15.35 5.36 21.46
C ALA A 28 -15.75 4.28 22.47
N LYS A 29 -17.05 4.19 22.78
CA LYS A 29 -17.62 3.04 23.51
C LYS A 29 -17.77 1.86 22.54
N LYS A 30 -16.96 0.81 22.70
CA LYS A 30 -16.88 -0.31 21.75
C LYS A 30 -17.08 -1.68 22.43
N PRO A 31 -18.15 -1.90 23.21
CA PRO A 31 -18.28 -3.05 24.11
C PRO A 31 -18.17 -4.41 23.41
N ASN A 32 -18.60 -4.51 22.15
CA ASN A 32 -18.44 -5.74 21.38
C ASN A 32 -16.99 -5.98 20.95
N PHE A 33 -16.31 -4.96 20.41
CA PHE A 33 -14.91 -5.06 20.03
C PHE A 33 -14.05 -5.35 21.26
N ASP A 34 -14.25 -4.61 22.34
CA ASP A 34 -13.52 -4.75 23.61
C ASP A 34 -13.68 -6.17 24.18
N ARG A 35 -14.90 -6.71 24.17
CA ARG A 35 -15.17 -8.09 24.57
C ARG A 35 -14.46 -9.11 23.68
N LEU A 36 -14.44 -8.91 22.36
CA LEU A 36 -13.77 -9.83 21.43
C LEU A 36 -12.26 -9.86 21.68
N ILE A 37 -11.63 -8.69 21.83
CA ILE A 37 -10.19 -8.57 22.12
C ILE A 37 -9.86 -9.18 23.50
N ALA A 38 -10.72 -9.03 24.51
CA ALA A 38 -10.48 -9.61 25.83
C ALA A 38 -10.66 -11.15 25.87
N THR A 39 -11.48 -11.72 24.99
CA THR A 39 -11.92 -13.13 25.07
C THR A 39 -11.17 -14.06 24.11
N TYR A 40 -10.80 -13.57 22.93
CA TYR A 40 -10.24 -14.39 21.85
C TYR A 40 -8.77 -14.04 21.56
N PRO A 41 -7.99 -15.00 21.00
CA PRO A 41 -6.63 -14.73 20.55
C PRO A 41 -6.59 -13.54 19.58
N ASN A 42 -5.68 -12.61 19.83
CA ASN A 42 -5.52 -11.40 19.04
C ASN A 42 -4.05 -11.00 18.96
N GLY A 43 -3.74 -10.16 17.98
CA GLY A 43 -2.42 -9.61 17.73
C GLY A 43 -2.52 -8.42 16.78
N THR A 44 -1.39 -7.78 16.51
CA THR A 44 -1.30 -6.63 15.60
C THR A 44 -0.50 -6.98 14.34
N LEU A 45 -0.79 -6.26 13.25
CA LEU A 45 -0.08 -6.37 11.99
C LEU A 45 0.40 -4.99 11.54
N ASN A 46 1.54 -4.95 10.85
CA ASN A 46 1.99 -3.74 10.17
C ASN A 46 1.20 -3.56 8.87
N ALA A 47 0.52 -2.41 8.73
CA ALA A 47 -0.34 -2.09 7.58
C ALA A 47 0.18 -0.87 6.78
N SER A 48 1.46 -0.52 6.93
CA SER A 48 2.10 0.64 6.30
C SER A 48 3.56 0.34 5.96
N GLY A 49 4.17 1.21 5.16
CA GLY A 49 5.57 1.11 4.74
C GLY A 49 5.91 -0.19 4.01
N GLU A 50 7.15 -0.66 4.21
CA GLU A 50 7.70 -1.81 3.47
C GLU A 50 6.91 -3.10 3.71
N ALA A 51 6.26 -3.23 4.87
CA ALA A 51 5.44 -4.39 5.22
C ALA A 51 4.25 -4.62 4.28
N VAL A 52 3.82 -3.58 3.55
CA VAL A 52 2.73 -3.64 2.57
C VAL A 52 3.17 -3.23 1.16
N GLY A 53 4.48 -3.16 0.92
CA GLY A 53 5.06 -2.84 -0.39
C GLY A 53 5.10 -1.34 -0.71
N LEU A 54 4.99 -0.48 0.31
CA LEU A 54 5.20 0.96 0.24
C LEU A 54 6.64 1.33 0.67
N PRO A 55 7.16 2.52 0.31
CA PRO A 55 8.36 3.08 0.89
C PRO A 55 8.32 3.18 2.42
N GLU A 56 9.47 3.11 3.07
CA GLU A 56 9.60 3.31 4.51
C GLU A 56 8.93 4.63 4.98
N GLY A 57 8.18 4.56 6.07
CA GLY A 57 7.47 5.71 6.65
C GLY A 57 6.17 6.10 5.94
N GLN A 58 5.88 5.56 4.74
CA GLN A 58 4.64 5.89 4.04
C GLN A 58 3.43 5.20 4.69
N MET A 59 2.38 5.98 4.95
CA MET A 59 1.14 5.47 5.50
C MET A 59 0.46 4.49 4.54
N GLY A 60 -0.22 3.49 5.11
CA GLY A 60 -1.09 2.60 4.34
C GLY A 60 -2.35 3.31 3.84
N ASN A 61 -3.05 2.66 2.92
CA ASN A 61 -4.36 3.10 2.43
C ASN A 61 -5.24 1.88 2.10
N SER A 62 -6.51 2.11 1.80
CA SER A 62 -7.48 1.04 1.55
C SER A 62 -7.10 0.15 0.36
N GLU A 63 -6.60 0.71 -0.75
CA GLU A 63 -6.21 -0.06 -1.94
C GLU A 63 -5.04 -0.99 -1.63
N VAL A 64 -3.97 -0.45 -1.07
CA VAL A 64 -2.77 -1.21 -0.69
C VAL A 64 -3.13 -2.30 0.34
N GLY A 65 -3.96 -1.96 1.34
CA GLY A 65 -4.39 -2.89 2.38
C GLY A 65 -5.19 -4.06 1.81
N HIS A 66 -6.23 -3.79 1.03
CA HIS A 66 -7.08 -4.83 0.45
C HIS A 66 -6.31 -5.72 -0.54
N LEU A 67 -5.38 -5.14 -1.32
CA LEU A 67 -4.52 -5.91 -2.22
C LEU A 67 -3.62 -6.89 -1.46
N ASN A 68 -2.95 -6.44 -0.40
CA ASN A 68 -2.08 -7.31 0.40
C ASN A 68 -2.88 -8.43 1.10
N ILE A 69 -4.04 -8.10 1.67
CA ILE A 69 -4.92 -9.07 2.34
C ILE A 69 -5.40 -10.13 1.34
N GLY A 70 -5.90 -9.71 0.17
CA GLY A 70 -6.39 -10.62 -0.86
C GLY A 70 -5.29 -11.44 -1.53
N ALA A 71 -4.07 -10.89 -1.63
CA ALA A 71 -2.94 -11.56 -2.26
C ALA A 71 -2.20 -12.54 -1.33
N GLY A 72 -2.31 -12.38 -0.01
CA GLY A 72 -1.58 -13.19 0.97
C GLY A 72 -0.05 -13.03 0.89
N ARG A 73 0.44 -11.90 0.36
CA ARG A 73 1.86 -11.57 0.20
C ARG A 73 2.04 -10.05 0.07
N ILE A 74 3.28 -9.59 0.25
CA ILE A 74 3.67 -8.19 -0.02
C ILE A 74 3.43 -7.87 -1.49
N VAL A 75 2.55 -6.89 -1.76
CA VAL A 75 2.29 -6.36 -3.10
C VAL A 75 3.04 -5.05 -3.30
N TYR A 76 4.18 -5.11 -3.99
CA TYR A 76 4.95 -3.91 -4.33
C TYR A 76 4.12 -2.97 -5.22
N GLN A 77 3.88 -1.78 -4.70
CA GLN A 77 3.16 -0.75 -5.42
C GLN A 77 4.00 -0.17 -6.57
N SER A 78 3.32 0.38 -7.57
CA SER A 78 3.98 0.95 -8.76
C SER A 78 5.06 1.96 -8.39
N LEU A 79 4.82 2.82 -7.39
CA LEU A 79 5.81 3.77 -6.89
C LEU A 79 7.07 3.07 -6.36
N THR A 80 6.93 2.12 -5.44
CA THR A 80 8.05 1.36 -4.87
C THR A 80 8.80 0.59 -5.95
N ARG A 81 8.07 -0.03 -6.89
CA ARG A 81 8.65 -0.75 -8.02
C ARG A 81 9.45 0.18 -8.93
N ILE A 82 8.88 1.33 -9.31
CA ILE A 82 9.56 2.33 -10.14
C ILE A 82 10.80 2.86 -9.42
N ASN A 83 10.69 3.23 -8.13
CA ASN A 83 11.80 3.72 -7.33
C ASN A 83 12.91 2.68 -7.17
N LYS A 84 12.55 1.41 -6.96
CA LYS A 84 13.49 0.29 -6.92
C LYS A 84 14.22 0.14 -8.27
N HIS A 85 13.49 0.12 -9.37
CA HIS A 85 14.07 0.03 -10.71
C HIS A 85 15.00 1.21 -11.03
N ILE A 86 14.70 2.42 -10.55
CA ILE A 86 15.59 3.59 -10.71
C ILE A 86 16.87 3.37 -9.90
N ARG A 87 16.75 2.94 -8.64
CA ARG A 87 17.88 2.67 -7.73
C ARG A 87 18.81 1.59 -8.26
N GLU A 88 18.25 0.50 -8.79
CA GLU A 88 18.97 -0.65 -9.35
C GLU A 88 19.43 -0.42 -10.80
N LYS A 89 19.12 0.75 -11.38
CA LYS A 89 19.41 1.16 -12.77
C LYS A 89 18.67 0.36 -13.86
N ASP A 90 17.85 -0.61 -13.51
CA ASP A 90 16.97 -1.34 -14.44
C ASP A 90 15.98 -0.43 -15.18
N PHE A 91 15.58 0.68 -14.56
CA PHE A 91 14.70 1.68 -15.18
C PHE A 91 15.26 2.19 -16.53
N PHE A 92 16.58 2.38 -16.61
CA PHE A 92 17.25 2.93 -17.80
C PHE A 92 17.41 1.89 -18.92
N GLN A 93 17.22 0.61 -18.61
CA GLN A 93 17.27 -0.49 -19.59
C GLN A 93 15.88 -0.94 -20.06
N ASN A 94 14.83 -0.22 -19.67
CA ASN A 94 13.47 -0.57 -20.06
C ASN A 94 13.32 -0.49 -21.60
N PRO A 95 12.98 -1.59 -22.29
CA PRO A 95 12.95 -1.63 -23.74
C PRO A 95 11.91 -0.69 -24.35
N VAL A 96 10.86 -0.34 -23.62
CA VAL A 96 9.85 0.63 -24.07
C VAL A 96 10.42 2.05 -24.08
N PHE A 97 11.15 2.43 -23.02
CA PHE A 97 11.79 3.74 -22.95
C PHE A 97 12.89 3.88 -23.99
N LEU A 98 13.73 2.85 -24.17
CA LEU A 98 14.77 2.84 -25.19
C LEU A 98 14.16 3.04 -26.59
N LYS A 99 13.13 2.27 -26.95
CA LYS A 99 12.41 2.43 -28.23
C LYS A 99 11.84 3.84 -28.43
N ALA A 100 11.24 4.43 -27.40
CA ALA A 100 10.71 5.78 -27.49
C ALA A 100 11.83 6.82 -27.71
N THR A 101 12.96 6.69 -27.01
CA THR A 101 14.11 7.58 -27.18
C THR A 101 14.80 7.39 -28.52
N ASP A 102 14.91 6.17 -29.03
CA ASP A 102 15.51 5.87 -30.32
C ASP A 102 14.64 6.43 -31.45
N TYR A 103 13.33 6.27 -31.36
CA TYR A 103 12.39 6.82 -32.33
C TYR A 103 12.54 8.34 -32.50
N VAL A 104 12.56 9.11 -31.40
CA VAL A 104 12.68 10.58 -31.50
C VAL A 104 14.04 11.02 -32.03
N LYS A 105 15.12 10.29 -31.71
CA LYS A 105 16.47 10.55 -32.23
C LYS A 105 16.55 10.29 -33.74
N GLN A 106 16.08 9.12 -34.17
CA GLN A 106 16.11 8.70 -35.58
C GLN A 106 15.24 9.58 -36.49
N ASN A 107 14.15 10.13 -35.95
CA ASN A 107 13.18 10.92 -36.73
C ASN A 107 13.30 12.44 -36.49
N HIS A 108 14.33 12.90 -35.76
CA HIS A 108 14.53 14.30 -35.40
C HIS A 108 13.29 14.97 -34.78
N LYS A 109 12.60 14.25 -33.88
CA LYS A 109 11.40 14.73 -33.18
C LYS A 109 11.72 15.16 -31.75
N LYS A 110 10.72 15.73 -31.07
CA LYS A 110 10.79 16.12 -29.66
C LYS A 110 10.23 15.00 -28.79
N LEU A 111 10.83 14.82 -27.61
CA LEU A 111 10.30 13.95 -26.56
C LEU A 111 9.49 14.81 -25.59
N HIS A 112 8.24 14.43 -25.34
CA HIS A 112 7.38 15.09 -24.37
C HIS A 112 7.20 14.18 -23.16
N ILE A 113 7.43 14.71 -21.96
CA ILE A 113 7.20 14.01 -20.70
C ILE A 113 6.17 14.85 -19.93
N MET A 114 5.15 14.18 -19.42
CA MET A 114 4.05 14.81 -18.69
C MET A 114 3.67 13.95 -17.49
N GLY A 115 3.26 14.60 -16.41
CA GLY A 115 2.87 13.95 -15.17
C GLY A 115 2.46 14.99 -14.12
N LEU A 116 1.89 14.50 -13.02
CA LEU A 116 1.64 15.33 -11.85
C LEU A 116 2.99 15.70 -11.21
N LEU A 117 3.26 16.98 -11.05
CA LEU A 117 4.53 17.49 -10.55
C LEU A 117 4.45 17.76 -9.04
N SER A 118 4.45 16.69 -8.25
CA SER A 118 4.48 16.71 -6.77
C SER A 118 5.19 15.46 -6.23
N ASP A 119 5.54 15.48 -4.95
CA ASP A 119 6.05 14.34 -4.16
C ASP A 119 4.94 13.63 -3.35
N GLY A 120 3.68 14.04 -3.56
CA GLY A 120 2.47 13.54 -2.89
C GLY A 120 1.92 12.23 -3.41
#